data_AF-A0A147EUY6-F1
#
_entry.id   AF-A0A147EUY6-F1
#
_cell.length_a   1.000
_cell.length_b   1.000
_cell.length_c   1.000
_cell.angle_alpha   90.00
_cell.angle_beta   90.00
_cell.angle_gamma   90.00
#
_symmetry.space_group_name_H-M   'P 1'
#
loop_
_entity.id
_entity.type
_entity.pdbx_description
1 polymer ?
#
loop_
_entity_poly.entity_id
_entity_poly.type
_entity_poly.pdbx_seq_one_letter_code
_entity_poly.pdbx_strand_id
1 'polypeptide(L)' 'QRIVVVGPEARRMYLEAIAQGSWDGEAVFFPDADAAYDYLATELRDGDRVLVKSSNSAGLRFLGDRLGELFA' A
#
# COMPACT_ATOMS: atom_id res chain seq x y z
N GLN A 1 12.82 2.07 -0.72
CA GLN A 1 11.45 2.65 -0.77
C GLN A 1 10.48 1.48 -0.57
N ARG A 2 9.15 1.66 -0.57
CA ARG A 2 8.22 0.52 -0.46
C ARG A 2 6.99 0.73 -1.33
N ILE A 3 6.59 -0.32 -2.04
CA ILE A 3 5.35 -0.38 -2.80
C ILE A 3 4.40 -1.33 -2.07
N VAL A 4 3.23 -0.81 -1.70
CA VAL A 4 2.16 -1.59 -1.08
C VAL A 4 1.06 -1.76 -2.12
N VAL A 5 0.85 -3.00 -2.57
CA VAL A 5 -0.20 -3.35 -3.52
C VAL A 5 -1.40 -3.90 -2.76
N VAL A 6 -2.56 -3.30 -2.96
CA VAL A 6 -3.77 -3.63 -2.18
C VAL A 6 -4.89 -4.07 -3.11
N GLY A 7 -5.52 -5.18 -2.77
CA GLY A 7 -6.71 -5.68 -3.46
C GLY A 7 -6.40 -6.73 -4.53
N PRO A 8 -7.29 -7.74 -4.71
CA PRO A 8 -7.08 -8.86 -5.61
C PRO A 8 -6.92 -8.43 -7.08
N GLU A 9 -7.64 -7.38 -7.50
CA GLU A 9 -7.56 -6.84 -8.87
C GLU A 9 -6.16 -6.29 -9.18
N ALA A 10 -5.44 -5.79 -8.17
CA ALA A 10 -4.09 -5.27 -8.32
C ALA A 10 -3.01 -6.36 -8.16
N ARG A 11 -3.37 -7.61 -7.81
CA ARG A 11 -2.41 -8.68 -7.53
C ARG A 11 -1.44 -8.94 -8.68
N ARG A 12 -1.88 -8.79 -9.93
CA ARG A 12 -0.99 -8.94 -11.09
C ARG A 12 0.15 -7.92 -11.07
N MET A 13 -0.12 -6.69 -10.66
CA MET A 13 0.90 -5.63 -10.53
C MET A 13 2.00 -6.03 -9.55
N TYR A 14 1.63 -6.64 -8.42
CA TYR A 14 2.58 -7.17 -7.45
C TYR A 14 3.45 -8.28 -8.05
N LEU A 15 2.84 -9.24 -8.74
CA LEU A 15 3.58 -10.35 -9.35
C LEU A 15 4.60 -9.86 -10.40
N GLU A 16 4.21 -8.90 -11.24
CA GLU A 16 5.14 -8.31 -12.21
C GLU A 16 6.28 -7.54 -11.53
N ALA A 17 5.98 -6.79 -10.46
CA ALA A 17 7.00 -6.06 -9.69
C ALA A 17 8.07 -7.00 -9.11
N ILE A 18 7.64 -8.15 -8.56
CA ILE A 18 8.55 -9.19 -8.06
C ILE A 18 9.31 -9.87 -9.21
N ALA A 19 8.63 -10.20 -10.31
CA ALA A 19 9.25 -10.91 -11.44
C ALA A 19 10.38 -10.11 -12.11
N GLN A 20 10.32 -8.77 -12.10
CA GLN A 20 11.37 -7.93 -12.65
C GLN A 20 12.61 -7.81 -11.74
N GLY A 21 12.60 -8.39 -10.53
CA GLY A 21 13.71 -8.39 -9.57
C GLY A 21 14.14 -7.02 -9.03
N SER A 22 13.62 -5.94 -9.61
CA SER A 22 13.94 -4.54 -9.28
C SER A 22 13.27 -4.04 -8.00
N TRP A 23 12.35 -4.85 -7.43
CA TRP A 23 11.61 -4.53 -6.22
C TRP A 23 11.60 -5.70 -5.23
N ASP A 24 12.55 -6.63 -5.36
CA ASP A 24 12.66 -7.76 -4.44
C ASP A 24 12.91 -7.23 -3.02
N GLY A 25 12.01 -7.57 -2.08
CA GLY A 25 11.99 -7.03 -0.72
C GLY A 25 11.38 -5.64 -0.52
N GLU A 26 11.05 -4.91 -1.60
CA GLU A 26 10.44 -3.57 -1.56
C GLU A 26 8.95 -3.55 -1.93
N ALA A 27 8.42 -4.61 -2.54
CA ALA A 27 6.98 -4.75 -2.81
C ALA A 27 6.31 -5.69 -1.82
N VAL A 28 5.13 -5.30 -1.31
CA VAL A 28 4.28 -6.14 -0.44
C VAL A 28 2.85 -6.12 -0.95
N PHE A 29 2.11 -7.21 -0.71
CA PHE A 29 0.72 -7.37 -1.15
C PHE A 29 -0.23 -7.62 0.03
N PHE A 30 -1.38 -6.95 0.01
CA PHE A 30 -2.47 -7.19 0.95
C PHE A 30 -3.80 -7.41 0.23
N PRO A 31 -4.66 -8.30 0.75
CA PRO A 31 -5.93 -8.64 0.10
C PRO A 31 -6.94 -7.48 0.14
N ASP A 32 -6.85 -6.59 1.14
CA ASP A 32 -7.78 -5.50 1.37
C ASP A 32 -7.12 -4.31 2.11
N ALA A 33 -7.89 -3.22 2.23
CA ALA A 33 -7.43 -1.98 2.83
C ALA A 33 -7.15 -2.09 4.34
N ASP A 34 -7.89 -2.94 5.06
CA ASP A 34 -7.70 -3.09 6.50
C ASP A 34 -6.39 -3.84 6.80
N ALA A 35 -6.13 -4.95 6.10
CA ALA A 35 -4.87 -5.66 6.21
C ALA A 35 -3.66 -4.78 5.82
N ALA A 36 -3.82 -3.93 4.81
CA ALA A 36 -2.80 -2.96 4.43
C ALA A 36 -2.59 -1.89 5.52
N TYR A 37 -3.68 -1.40 6.12
CA TYR A 37 -3.61 -0.43 7.21
C TYR A 37 -2.88 -0.99 8.42
N ASP A 38 -3.24 -2.18 8.87
CA ASP A 38 -2.64 -2.81 10.07
C ASP A 38 -1.13 -2.94 9.91
N TYR A 39 -0.67 -3.31 8.71
CA TYR A 39 0.75 -3.33 8.38
C TYR A 39 1.36 -1.91 8.40
N LEU A 40 0.76 -0.96 7.67
CA LEU A 40 1.31 0.38 7.51
C LEU A 40 1.36 1.17 8.82
N ALA A 41 0.39 0.98 9.72
CA ALA A 41 0.36 1.61 11.03
C ALA A 41 1.56 1.21 11.91
N THR A 42 2.16 0.05 11.66
CA THR A 42 3.37 -0.41 12.37
C THR A 42 4.67 0.02 11.69
N GLU A 43 4.63 0.26 10.37
CA GLU A 43 5.81 0.52 9.57
C GLU A 43 6.11 2.02 9.43
N LEU A 44 5.07 2.84 9.26
CA LEU A 44 5.21 4.27 9.02
C LEU A 44 5.72 5.01 10.26
N ARG A 45 6.50 6.05 10.02
CA ARG A 45 7.06 6.93 11.04
C ARG A 45 6.69 8.38 10.72
N ASP A 46 6.73 9.22 11.76
CA ASP A 46 6.59 10.66 11.56
C ASP A 46 7.65 11.18 10.56
N GLY A 47 7.22 12.05 9.66
CA GLY A 47 8.03 12.57 8.55
C GLY A 47 8.06 11.69 7.28
N ASP A 48 7.51 10.46 7.30
CA ASP A 48 7.38 9.66 6.08
C ASP A 48 6.42 10.30 5.07
N ARG A 49 6.71 10.09 3.79
CA ARG A 49 5.86 10.56 2.69
C ARG A 49 5.15 9.39 2.03
N VAL A 50 3.83 9.40 2.11
CA VAL A 50 2.97 8.37 1.54
C VAL A 50 2.17 8.93 0.37
N LEU A 51 2.19 8.23 -0.76
CA LEU A 51 1.33 8.53 -1.91
C LEU A 51 0.36 7.36 -2.11
N VAL A 52 -0.93 7.61 -1.93
CA VAL A 52 -1.98 6.64 -2.21
C VAL A 52 -2.60 6.94 -3.56
N LYS A 53 -2.61 5.95 -4.46
CA LYS A 53 -3.23 6.06 -5.79
C LYS A 53 -4.11 4.85 -6.06
N SER A 54 -5.34 5.11 -6.51
CA SER A 54 -6.30 4.07 -6.88
C SER A 54 -7.34 4.61 -7.86
N SER A 55 -8.12 3.70 -8.46
CA SER A 55 -9.39 4.06 -9.09
C SER A 55 -10.46 4.35 -8.02
N ASN A 56 -11.49 5.13 -8.37
CA ASN A 56 -12.60 5.39 -7.44
C ASN A 56 -13.27 4.10 -6.93
N SER A 57 -13.40 3.08 -7.80
CA SER A 57 -14.05 1.81 -7.44
C SER A 57 -13.25 0.98 -6.43
N ALA A 58 -11.93 1.16 -6.35
CA ALA A 58 -11.08 0.44 -5.40
C ALA A 58 -11.18 0.99 -3.97
N GLY A 59 -11.72 2.19 -3.77
CA GLY A 59 -11.98 2.76 -2.45
C GLY A 59 -10.74 3.14 -1.62
N LEU A 60 -9.52 2.96 -2.13
CA LEU A 60 -8.30 3.20 -1.33
C LEU A 60 -8.05 4.67 -0.98
N ARG A 61 -8.85 5.62 -1.49
CA ARG A 61 -8.83 7.00 -0.97
C ARG A 61 -9.06 7.05 0.54
N PHE A 62 -9.98 6.21 1.04
CA PHE A 62 -10.31 6.16 2.46
C PHE A 62 -9.18 5.56 3.30
N LEU A 63 -8.40 4.64 2.72
CA LEU A 63 -7.16 4.17 3.35
C LEU A 63 -6.17 5.33 3.49
N GLY A 64 -6.01 6.14 2.44
CA GLY A 64 -5.17 7.34 2.48
C GLY A 64 -5.59 8.33 3.57
N ASP A 65 -6.89 8.62 3.67
CA ASP A 65 -7.44 9.49 4.71
C ASP A 65 -7.10 8.94 6.11
N ARG A 66 -7.35 7.64 6.35
CA ARG A 66 -7.08 6.96 7.62
C ARG A 66 -5.59 6.96 8.00
N LEU A 67 -4.69 6.81 7.02
CA LEU A 67 -3.24 6.89 7.26
C LEU A 67 -2.80 8.30 7.66
N GLY A 68 -3.45 9.34 7.11
CA GLY A 68 -3.18 10.74 7.47
C GLY A 68 -3.49 11.07 8.93
N GLU A 69 -4.39 10.31 9.57
CA GLU A 69 -4.78 10.49 10.97
C GLU A 69 -3.78 9.86 11.97
N LEU A 70 -2.83 9.02 11.52
CA LEU A 70 -1.88 8.32 12.41
C LEU A 70 -0.92 9.26 13.17
N PHE A 71 -0.64 10.43 12.60
CA PHE A 71 0.34 11.39 13.12
C PHE A 71 -0.23 12.82 13.24
N ALA A 72 -1.56 12.95 13.20
CA ALA A 72 -2.26 14.22 13.31
C ALA A 72 -2.36 14.72 14.77
#